data_AF-A0A182X8A2-F1
#
_entry.id   AF-A0A182X8A2-F1
#
_cell.length_a   1.000
_cell.length_b   1.000
_cell.length_c   1.000
_cell.angle_alpha   90.00
_cell.angle_beta   90.00
_cell.angle_gamma   90.00
#
_symmetry.space_group_name_H-M   'P 1'
#
loop_
_entity.id
_entity.type
_entity.pdbx_description
1 polymer ?
#
loop_
_entity_poly.entity_id
_entity_poly.type
_entity_poly.pdbx_seq_one_letter_code
_entity_poly.pdbx_strand_id
1 'polypeptide(L)'
;MKFVEIFAEAKQAVPLMKPYFGKLVEFLLSSRWLNRSEEAQEAYKQFVVELSIVQKNYCTMTVAKLVKQFIPDRALQSSSSTVGCIPSEEQQQQMGSLHDLILRLKNVIPMIFDVVLTQLRKNFPYYKRPSGEVAGYLYNVLRMTEYASIYCDELLDIVFYHLLQLDVNMPRSVIEETEYPDEEMMFEMTDTGGGGEGEDGESSEESDTMKHPVAETLDWFMEIIFNYIEQTVKVDGQGDRLFKIVLNQFDAHILPAHNTDHAQFIMFYICSFKLSYAEHFISSLWKNVNNLNKSPNVRQTSVGYIASMLARAKYSMLLEMSHWVHNYIQRCDSMHYNQSLKAHLVFYSVCQAIFYVVAFRANHLTSSAKNLTFLQSLQLSSIVTCQLNPLRVCLPTVATAFAGITRAYQLAYCHTILERNARRKLATVYKNNTQLPEDCLDTFFPFDPYMLKKSGKRIEPFYLQYQAHELDEENGGGGGETSGGRGRKRYESVSEDVDDFIPESKRHKHHGVDVSGEFTFSYGVSPGFHS
;
A
#
# COMPACT_ATOMS: atom_id res chain seq x y z
N MET A 1 22.74 -16.95 42.98
CA MET A 1 22.50 -16.67 44.41
C MET A 1 22.31 -15.18 44.71
N LYS A 2 23.35 -14.32 44.69
CA LYS A 2 23.23 -12.89 45.07
C LYS A 2 22.06 -12.11 44.42
N PHE A 3 21.76 -12.35 43.14
CA PHE A 3 20.63 -11.68 42.47
C PHE A 3 19.27 -12.12 43.01
N VAL A 4 19.11 -13.42 43.26
CA VAL A 4 17.87 -13.99 43.80
C VAL A 4 17.62 -13.42 45.21
N GLU A 5 18.67 -13.37 46.04
CA GLU A 5 18.63 -12.77 47.38
C GLU A 5 18.20 -11.29 47.32
N ILE A 6 18.83 -10.48 46.46
CA ILE A 6 18.49 -9.06 46.30
C ILE A 6 17.01 -8.88 45.94
N PHE A 7 16.48 -9.66 45.00
CA PHE A 7 15.07 -9.51 44.59
C PHE A 7 14.09 -10.10 45.60
N ALA A 8 14.49 -11.11 46.38
CA ALA A 8 13.72 -11.61 47.51
C ALA A 8 13.61 -10.55 48.63
N GLU A 9 14.71 -9.91 48.99
CA GLU A 9 14.73 -8.80 49.95
C GLU A 9 13.98 -7.58 49.43
N ALA A 10 14.18 -7.23 48.16
CA ALA A 10 13.48 -6.12 47.51
C ALA A 10 11.96 -6.32 47.53
N LYS A 11 11.49 -7.55 47.28
CA LYS A 11 10.07 -7.93 47.38
C LYS A 11 9.51 -7.68 48.78
N GLN A 12 10.24 -8.10 49.83
CA GLN A 12 9.83 -7.86 51.22
C GLN A 12 9.81 -6.36 51.57
N ALA A 13 10.69 -5.57 50.95
CA ALA A 13 10.81 -4.13 51.18
C ALA A 13 9.82 -3.27 50.37
N VAL A 14 9.03 -3.85 49.44
CA VAL A 14 8.08 -3.10 48.58
C VAL A 14 7.18 -2.11 49.34
N PRO A 15 6.59 -2.46 50.51
CA PRO A 15 5.75 -1.53 51.27
C PRO A 15 6.50 -0.27 51.74
N LEU A 16 7.83 -0.35 51.89
CA LEU A 16 8.68 0.74 52.35
C LEU A 16 9.18 1.64 51.19
N MET A 17 9.03 1.19 49.93
CA MET A 17 9.49 1.90 48.73
C MET A 17 8.59 3.10 48.36
N LYS A 18 8.44 4.07 49.28
CA LYS A 18 7.74 5.33 49.05
C LYS A 18 8.36 6.14 47.88
N PRO A 19 7.68 7.16 47.32
CA PRO A 19 8.15 7.94 46.17
C PRO A 19 9.59 8.49 46.27
N TYR A 20 10.06 8.77 47.49
CA TYR A 20 11.44 9.21 47.75
C TYR A 20 12.49 8.19 47.29
N PHE A 21 12.18 6.89 47.31
CA PHE A 21 13.06 5.82 46.83
C PHE A 21 12.95 5.57 45.32
N GLY A 22 12.33 6.48 44.55
CA GLY A 22 12.08 6.29 43.12
C GLY A 22 13.32 5.92 42.30
N LYS A 23 14.50 6.50 42.60
CA LYS A 23 15.76 6.16 41.93
C LYS A 23 16.23 4.72 42.20
N LEU A 24 16.01 4.23 43.41
CA LEU A 24 16.33 2.84 43.77
C LEU A 24 15.41 1.88 43.00
N VAL A 25 14.11 2.19 42.99
CA VAL A 25 13.12 1.40 42.24
C VAL A 25 13.44 1.40 40.75
N GLU A 26 13.80 2.56 40.18
CA GLU A 26 14.21 2.66 38.79
C GLU A 26 15.44 1.80 38.48
N PHE A 27 16.44 1.78 39.36
CA PHE A 27 17.63 0.95 39.20
C PHE A 27 17.29 -0.55 39.27
N LEU A 28 16.46 -0.96 40.22
CA LEU A 28 16.00 -2.34 40.34
C LEU A 28 15.26 -2.79 39.07
N LEU A 29 14.34 -1.97 38.56
CA LEU A 29 13.59 -2.24 37.31
C LEU A 29 14.45 -2.23 36.04
N SER A 30 15.61 -1.55 36.07
CA SER A 30 16.54 -1.49 34.94
C SER A 30 17.57 -2.63 34.94
N SER A 31 17.45 -3.58 35.88
CA SER A 31 18.39 -4.71 35.99
C SER A 31 18.28 -5.67 34.81
N ARG A 32 19.42 -6.13 34.27
CA ARG A 32 19.46 -7.18 33.24
C ARG A 32 19.07 -8.53 33.84
N TRP A 33 17.82 -8.96 33.63
CA TRP A 33 17.25 -10.18 34.20
C TRP A 33 16.96 -11.28 33.17
N LEU A 34 16.76 -10.93 31.90
CA LEU A 34 16.41 -11.88 30.83
C LEU A 34 17.49 -12.94 30.56
N ASN A 35 18.77 -12.59 30.69
CA ASN A 35 19.89 -13.51 30.38
C ASN A 35 20.32 -14.35 31.61
N ARG A 36 19.48 -14.43 32.65
CA ARG A 36 19.79 -15.14 33.90
C ARG A 36 19.02 -16.45 34.02
N SER A 37 19.37 -17.26 35.01
CA SER A 37 18.68 -18.53 35.32
C SER A 37 17.18 -18.33 35.58
N GLU A 38 16.38 -19.38 35.36
CA GLU A 38 14.93 -19.36 35.58
C GLU A 38 14.55 -18.91 37.00
N GLU A 39 15.27 -19.37 38.02
CA GLU A 39 15.08 -18.94 39.41
C GLU A 39 15.26 -17.43 39.60
N ALA A 40 16.24 -16.84 38.92
CA ALA A 40 16.49 -15.40 38.97
C ALA A 40 15.42 -14.62 38.22
N GLN A 41 14.97 -15.13 37.07
CA GLN A 41 13.86 -14.54 36.32
C GLN A 41 12.58 -14.55 37.15
N GLU A 42 12.26 -15.66 37.82
CA GLU A 42 11.06 -15.79 38.65
C GLU A 42 11.11 -14.85 39.89
N ALA A 43 12.26 -14.75 40.56
CA ALA A 43 12.43 -13.79 41.66
C ALA A 43 12.18 -12.34 41.22
N TYR A 44 12.69 -11.96 40.03
CA TYR A 44 12.44 -10.66 39.44
C TYR A 44 10.96 -10.44 39.10
N LYS A 45 10.30 -11.41 38.45
CA LYS A 45 8.87 -11.35 38.10
C LYS A 45 8.02 -11.13 39.34
N GLN A 46 8.27 -11.86 40.42
CA GLN A 46 7.53 -11.72 41.68
C GLN A 46 7.71 -10.35 42.33
N PHE A 47 8.94 -9.81 42.34
CA PHE A 47 9.19 -8.45 42.82
C PHE A 47 8.40 -7.41 42.01
N VAL A 48 8.44 -7.50 40.68
CA VAL A 48 7.76 -6.54 39.79
C VAL A 48 6.24 -6.57 39.96
N VAL A 49 5.67 -7.76 40.10
CA VAL A 49 4.24 -7.93 40.36
C VAL A 49 3.87 -7.31 41.72
N GLU A 50 4.59 -7.64 42.79
CA GLU A 50 4.35 -7.08 44.13
C GLU A 50 4.47 -5.55 44.16
N LEU A 51 5.53 -5.01 43.54
CA LEU A 51 5.76 -3.57 43.41
C LEU A 51 4.58 -2.88 42.72
N SER A 52 4.07 -3.47 41.63
CA SER A 52 2.98 -2.90 40.84
C SER A 52 1.63 -2.96 41.57
N ILE A 53 1.42 -3.95 42.44
CA ILE A 53 0.21 -4.08 43.26
C ILE A 53 0.21 -3.05 44.40
N VAL A 54 1.30 -3.01 45.17
CA VAL A 54 1.39 -2.22 46.41
C VAL A 54 1.66 -0.74 46.11
N GLN A 55 2.56 -0.43 45.17
CA GLN A 55 3.00 0.92 44.85
C GLN A 55 2.58 1.33 43.44
N LYS A 56 1.28 1.60 43.26
CA LYS A 56 0.67 1.95 41.96
C LYS A 56 1.35 3.10 41.21
N ASN A 57 2.01 4.02 41.94
CA ASN A 57 2.75 5.14 41.36
C ASN A 57 3.88 4.70 40.41
N TYR A 58 4.42 3.49 40.59
CA TYR A 58 5.48 2.96 39.75
C TYR A 58 4.99 2.16 38.55
N CYS A 59 3.70 1.83 38.42
CA CYS A 59 3.19 1.00 37.33
C CYS A 59 3.59 1.53 35.95
N THR A 60 3.46 2.83 35.72
CA THR A 60 3.85 3.46 34.45
C THR A 60 5.34 3.31 34.17
N MET A 61 6.19 3.49 35.19
CA MET A 61 7.64 3.33 35.08
C MET A 61 8.03 1.87 34.85
N THR A 62 7.41 0.94 35.57
CA THR A 62 7.58 -0.51 35.39
C THR A 62 7.27 -0.91 33.96
N VAL A 63 6.07 -0.59 33.48
CA VAL A 63 5.64 -0.94 32.12
C VAL A 63 6.54 -0.29 31.07
N ALA A 64 6.92 0.99 31.25
CA ALA A 64 7.84 1.66 30.33
C ALA A 64 9.20 0.95 30.23
N LYS A 65 9.76 0.47 31.36
CA LYS A 65 11.04 -0.26 31.38
C LYS A 65 10.90 -1.66 30.78
N LEU A 66 9.78 -2.34 30.98
CA LEU A 66 9.50 -3.64 30.37
C LEU A 66 9.35 -3.53 28.85
N VAL A 67 8.56 -2.57 28.36
CA VAL A 67 8.34 -2.37 26.92
C VAL A 67 9.65 -2.00 26.19
N LYS A 68 10.54 -1.23 26.82
CA LYS A 68 11.86 -0.92 26.25
C LYS A 68 12.74 -2.16 26.03
N GLN A 69 12.47 -3.27 26.72
CA GLN A 69 13.19 -4.54 26.54
C GLN A 69 12.73 -5.32 25.30
N PHE A 70 11.68 -4.86 24.59
CA PHE A 70 11.28 -5.44 23.30
C PHE A 70 12.33 -5.21 22.21
N ILE A 71 13.21 -4.22 22.39
CA ILE A 71 14.32 -3.94 21.49
C ILE A 71 15.55 -4.69 22.03
N PRO A 72 16.11 -5.67 21.30
CA PRO A 72 17.30 -6.39 21.72
C PRO A 72 18.49 -5.45 21.92
N ASP A 73 19.32 -5.72 22.93
CA ASP A 73 20.51 -4.91 23.21
C ASP A 73 21.52 -5.05 22.05
N ARG A 74 22.04 -3.92 21.52
CA ARG A 74 22.89 -3.89 20.31
C ARG A 74 24.15 -4.75 20.42
N ALA A 75 24.62 -5.02 21.63
CA ALA A 75 25.75 -5.91 21.90
C ALA A 75 25.53 -7.37 21.45
N LEU A 76 24.28 -7.80 21.21
CA LEU A 76 23.94 -9.12 20.65
C LEU A 76 23.85 -9.12 19.12
N GLN A 77 23.83 -7.95 18.48
CA GLN A 77 23.70 -7.82 17.02
C GLN A 77 25.05 -7.84 16.31
N SER A 78 26.17 -7.60 17.01
CA SER A 78 27.51 -7.55 16.44
C SER A 78 28.09 -8.91 16.01
N SER A 79 27.40 -10.02 16.28
CA SER A 79 27.85 -11.37 15.91
C SER A 79 27.00 -12.05 14.82
N SER A 80 25.89 -11.45 14.38
CA SER A 80 25.07 -12.01 13.30
C SER A 80 25.09 -11.07 12.10
N SER A 81 26.18 -11.14 11.35
CA SER A 81 26.21 -10.68 9.97
C SER A 81 25.19 -11.47 9.14
N THR A 82 24.33 -10.74 8.43
CA THR A 82 23.73 -11.15 7.14
C THR A 82 22.73 -12.32 7.08
N VAL A 83 22.09 -12.79 8.16
CA VAL A 83 20.97 -13.74 8.03
C VAL A 83 19.86 -13.52 9.06
N GLY A 84 18.76 -12.91 8.61
CA GLY A 84 17.41 -13.06 9.18
C GLY A 84 17.09 -12.29 10.47
N CYS A 85 16.05 -11.48 10.43
CA CYS A 85 15.30 -10.99 11.60
C CYS A 85 14.55 -12.14 12.35
N ILE A 86 15.00 -13.40 12.20
CA ILE A 86 14.45 -14.54 12.92
C ILE A 86 15.10 -14.55 14.30
N PRO A 87 14.34 -14.36 15.40
CA PRO A 87 14.92 -14.35 16.72
C PRO A 87 15.53 -15.72 17.02
N SER A 88 16.80 -15.72 17.46
CA SER A 88 17.49 -16.91 17.97
C SER A 88 16.64 -17.59 19.06
N GLU A 89 16.74 -18.91 19.23
CA GLU A 89 16.01 -19.65 20.27
C GLU A 89 16.17 -19.01 21.66
N GLU A 90 17.36 -18.49 21.97
CA GLU A 90 17.62 -17.77 23.21
C GLU A 90 16.83 -16.46 23.32
N GLN A 91 16.73 -15.72 22.22
CA GLN A 91 15.94 -14.48 22.15
C GLN A 91 14.45 -14.78 22.29
N GLN A 92 13.96 -15.86 21.69
CA GLN A 92 12.57 -16.30 21.83
C GLN A 92 12.23 -16.68 23.28
N GLN A 93 13.13 -17.40 23.96
CA GLN A 93 12.96 -17.73 25.38
C GLN A 93 12.99 -16.49 26.27
N GLN A 94 13.92 -15.56 26.05
CA GLN A 94 13.99 -14.28 26.76
C GLN A 94 12.71 -13.47 26.58
N MET A 95 12.24 -13.31 25.35
CA MET A 95 10.97 -12.62 25.07
C MET A 95 9.79 -13.39 25.67
N GLY A 96 9.82 -14.72 25.69
CA GLY A 96 8.84 -15.57 26.39
C GLY A 96 8.69 -15.18 27.86
N SER A 97 9.80 -15.04 28.58
CA SER A 97 9.79 -14.64 29.98
C SER A 97 9.27 -13.21 30.20
N LEU A 98 9.56 -12.28 29.29
CA LEU A 98 9.03 -10.92 29.35
C LEU A 98 7.51 -10.87 29.13
N HIS A 99 7.02 -11.61 28.15
CA HIS A 99 5.60 -11.73 27.86
C HIS A 99 4.82 -12.40 29.00
N ASP A 100 5.39 -13.42 29.65
CA ASP A 100 4.83 -14.02 30.87
C ASP A 100 4.65 -12.98 31.98
N LEU A 101 5.64 -12.11 32.20
CA LEU A 101 5.52 -11.04 33.20
C LEU A 101 4.39 -10.06 32.86
N ILE A 102 4.27 -9.64 31.60
CA ILE A 102 3.20 -8.75 31.16
C ILE A 102 1.82 -9.41 31.33
N LEU A 103 1.71 -10.70 31.03
CA LEU A 103 0.48 -11.48 31.25
C LEU A 103 0.11 -11.56 32.73
N ARG A 104 1.08 -11.80 33.62
CA ARG A 104 0.83 -11.79 35.08
C ARG A 104 0.35 -10.43 35.56
N LEU A 105 0.97 -9.34 35.10
CA LEU A 105 0.55 -7.99 35.43
C LEU A 105 -0.89 -7.73 34.96
N LYS A 106 -1.23 -8.09 33.71
CA LYS A 106 -2.58 -7.99 33.15
C LYS A 106 -3.62 -8.72 34.01
N ASN A 107 -3.30 -9.93 34.46
CA ASN A 107 -4.24 -10.76 35.23
C ASN A 107 -4.48 -10.24 36.66
N VAL A 108 -3.51 -9.51 37.22
CA VAL A 108 -3.61 -9.00 38.60
C VAL A 108 -4.14 -7.57 38.66
N ILE A 109 -3.87 -6.75 37.64
CA ILE A 109 -4.19 -5.31 37.65
C ILE A 109 -5.15 -4.98 36.49
N PRO A 110 -6.46 -4.77 36.76
CA PRO A 110 -7.49 -4.64 35.72
C PRO A 110 -7.29 -3.53 34.67
N MET A 111 -6.52 -2.48 34.98
CA MET A 111 -6.30 -1.32 34.09
C MET A 111 -4.84 -1.15 33.65
N ILE A 112 -3.96 -2.12 33.95
CA ILE A 112 -2.55 -1.97 33.58
C ILE A 112 -2.34 -2.02 32.06
N PHE A 113 -3.25 -2.66 31.33
CA PHE A 113 -3.11 -2.81 29.91
C PHE A 113 -3.28 -1.49 29.15
N ASP A 114 -4.07 -0.54 29.67
CA ASP A 114 -4.14 0.82 29.10
C ASP A 114 -2.80 1.55 29.19
N VAL A 115 -2.09 1.33 30.30
CA VAL A 115 -0.72 1.82 30.50
C VAL A 115 0.23 1.12 29.54
N VAL A 116 0.08 -0.19 29.33
CA VAL A 116 0.85 -0.97 28.34
C VAL A 116 0.64 -0.41 26.93
N LEU A 117 -0.60 -0.26 26.47
CA LEU A 117 -0.93 0.31 25.16
C LEU A 117 -0.32 1.72 24.98
N THR A 118 -0.41 2.56 26.01
CA THR A 118 0.21 3.89 26.00
C THR A 118 1.73 3.82 25.87
N GLN A 119 2.39 2.90 26.58
CA GLN A 119 3.83 2.74 26.50
C GLN A 119 4.27 2.07 25.18
N LEU A 120 3.48 1.17 24.62
CA LEU A 120 3.74 0.56 23.32
C LEU A 120 3.79 1.61 22.21
N ARG A 121 2.81 2.53 22.18
CA ARG A 121 2.77 3.67 21.26
C ARG A 121 3.98 4.59 21.42
N LYS A 122 4.34 4.92 22.66
CA LYS A 122 5.41 5.90 22.95
C LYS A 122 6.81 5.36 22.67
N ASN A 123 7.04 4.06 22.85
CA ASN A 123 8.37 3.45 22.72
C ASN A 123 8.56 2.70 21.40
N PHE A 124 7.60 2.76 20.47
CA PHE A 124 7.76 2.15 19.15
C PHE A 124 8.99 2.75 18.46
N PRO A 125 9.90 1.93 17.89
CA PRO A 125 11.12 2.41 17.25
C PRO A 125 10.83 3.40 16.12
N TYR A 126 11.67 4.42 15.99
CA TYR A 126 11.62 5.32 14.85
C TYR A 126 11.92 4.55 13.56
N TYR A 127 11.17 4.82 12.48
CA TYR A 127 11.16 4.01 11.26
C TYR A 127 12.51 3.93 10.51
N LYS A 128 13.45 4.86 10.75
CA LYS A 128 14.82 4.80 10.19
C LYS A 128 15.82 4.01 11.04
N ARG A 129 15.39 3.44 12.16
CA ARG A 129 16.24 2.55 12.95
C ARG A 129 16.47 1.23 12.20
N PRO A 130 17.48 0.43 12.61
CA PRO A 130 17.76 -0.85 11.96
C PRO A 130 16.50 -1.73 11.88
N SER A 131 16.32 -2.41 10.74
CA SER A 131 15.13 -3.22 10.45
C SER A 131 14.82 -4.22 11.57
N GLY A 132 15.85 -4.83 12.17
CA GLY A 132 15.69 -5.78 13.28
C GLY A 132 15.12 -5.17 14.56
N GLU A 133 15.41 -3.89 14.87
CA GLU A 133 14.80 -3.21 16.03
C GLU A 133 13.29 -2.99 15.81
N VAL A 134 12.92 -2.52 14.61
CA VAL A 134 11.52 -2.22 14.25
C VAL A 134 10.70 -3.51 14.10
N ALA A 135 11.22 -4.47 13.34
CA ALA A 135 10.59 -5.76 13.10
C ALA A 135 10.44 -6.58 14.39
N GLY A 136 11.48 -6.61 15.24
CA GLY A 136 11.42 -7.30 16.54
C GLY A 136 10.38 -6.69 17.48
N TYR A 137 10.27 -5.36 17.50
CA TYR A 137 9.24 -4.68 18.29
C TYR A 137 7.83 -5.00 17.77
N LEU A 138 7.61 -4.94 16.45
CA LEU A 138 6.36 -5.34 15.81
C LEU A 138 5.96 -6.77 16.17
N TYR A 139 6.90 -7.72 16.04
CA TYR A 139 6.66 -9.13 16.34
C TYR A 139 6.17 -9.30 17.79
N ASN A 140 6.83 -8.64 18.74
CA ASN A 140 6.42 -8.68 20.14
C ASN A 140 5.04 -8.03 20.35
N VAL A 141 4.72 -6.92 19.69
CA VAL A 141 3.36 -6.31 19.76
C VAL A 141 2.30 -7.28 19.26
N LEU A 142 2.52 -7.93 18.10
CA LEU A 142 1.55 -8.88 17.53
C LEU A 142 1.39 -10.12 18.41
N ARG A 143 2.47 -10.62 19.02
CA ARG A 143 2.42 -11.72 19.99
C ARG A 143 1.53 -11.37 21.20
N MET A 144 1.38 -10.08 21.55
CA MET A 144 0.45 -9.69 22.62
C MET A 144 -1.00 -10.00 22.31
N THR A 145 -1.38 -10.08 21.04
CA THR A 145 -2.75 -10.38 20.62
C THR A 145 -3.19 -11.80 21.00
N GLU A 146 -2.25 -12.74 21.17
CA GLU A 146 -2.53 -14.13 21.54
C GLU A 146 -3.12 -14.24 22.95
N TYR A 147 -2.52 -13.55 23.94
CA TYR A 147 -2.96 -13.62 25.34
C TYR A 147 -3.80 -12.40 25.77
N ALA A 148 -3.77 -11.31 25.01
CA ALA A 148 -4.54 -10.09 25.26
C ALA A 148 -5.56 -9.84 24.15
N SER A 149 -6.25 -10.89 23.70
CA SER A 149 -7.15 -10.83 22.55
C SER A 149 -8.26 -9.78 22.67
N ILE A 150 -8.70 -9.41 23.87
CA ILE A 150 -9.67 -8.31 24.10
C ILE A 150 -9.17 -7.00 23.50
N TYR A 151 -7.86 -6.74 23.59
CA TYR A 151 -7.20 -5.51 23.14
C TYR A 151 -6.62 -5.63 21.71
N CYS A 152 -7.06 -6.62 20.94
CA CYS A 152 -6.51 -6.88 19.61
C CYS A 152 -6.73 -5.69 18.66
N ASP A 153 -7.88 -5.01 18.77
CA ASP A 153 -8.19 -3.83 17.97
C ASP A 153 -7.22 -2.67 18.28
N GLU A 154 -7.00 -2.39 19.56
CA GLU A 154 -6.09 -1.35 20.02
C GLU A 154 -4.62 -1.68 19.74
N LEU A 155 -4.23 -2.95 19.77
CA LEU A 155 -2.88 -3.37 19.39
C LEU A 155 -2.65 -3.22 17.88
N LEU A 156 -3.63 -3.61 17.06
CA LEU A 156 -3.54 -3.44 15.61
C LEU A 156 -3.62 -1.97 15.20
N ASP A 157 -4.36 -1.12 15.92
CA ASP A 157 -4.34 0.33 15.74
C ASP A 157 -2.91 0.91 15.84
N ILE A 158 -2.11 0.45 16.82
CA ILE A 158 -0.70 0.85 16.95
C ILE A 158 0.11 0.40 15.72
N VAL A 159 -0.11 -0.85 15.27
CA VAL A 159 0.59 -1.44 14.14
C VAL A 159 0.28 -0.70 12.85
N PHE A 160 -1.00 -0.44 12.54
CA PHE A 160 -1.42 0.27 11.35
C PHE A 160 -0.96 1.73 11.35
N TYR A 161 -0.99 2.40 12.50
CA TYR A 161 -0.46 3.76 12.63
C TYR A 161 1.02 3.85 12.25
N HIS A 162 1.85 2.93 12.77
CA HIS A 162 3.29 2.92 12.46
C HIS A 162 3.61 2.39 11.06
N LEU A 163 2.83 1.44 10.54
CA LEU A 163 2.93 1.01 9.15
C LEU A 163 2.68 2.18 8.20
N LEU A 164 1.64 2.97 8.46
CA LEU A 164 1.29 4.10 7.61
C LEU A 164 2.41 5.14 7.58
N GLN A 165 3.04 5.43 8.73
CA GLN A 165 4.20 6.31 8.81
C GLN A 165 5.41 5.79 8.03
N LEU A 166 5.57 4.47 7.95
CA LEU A 166 6.66 3.83 7.22
C LEU A 166 6.40 3.85 5.71
N ASP A 167 5.18 3.50 5.27
CA ASP A 167 4.79 3.41 3.86
C ASP A 167 4.73 4.79 3.19
N VAL A 168 4.10 5.79 3.81
CA VAL A 168 4.02 7.16 3.26
C VAL A 168 5.41 7.80 3.08
N ASN A 169 6.38 7.41 3.93
CA ASN A 169 7.74 7.91 3.84
C ASN A 169 8.62 7.12 2.86
N MET A 170 8.08 6.06 2.25
CA MET A 170 8.73 5.24 1.23
C MET A 170 7.87 5.13 -0.03
N PRO A 171 7.68 6.25 -0.75
CA PRO A 171 6.89 6.25 -1.98
C PRO A 171 7.54 5.36 -3.03
N ARG A 172 6.70 4.80 -3.90
CA ARG A 172 7.09 3.90 -5.00
C ARG A 172 8.28 4.39 -5.83
N SER A 173 8.31 5.68 -6.20
CA SER A 173 9.38 6.24 -7.05
C SER A 173 10.77 6.09 -6.42
N VAL A 174 10.89 6.26 -5.11
CA VAL A 174 12.16 6.13 -4.38
C VAL A 174 12.66 4.68 -4.39
N ILE A 175 11.73 3.72 -4.30
CA ILE A 175 12.05 2.30 -4.38
C ILE A 175 12.50 1.95 -5.81
N GLU A 176 11.77 2.43 -6.83
CA GLU A 176 12.11 2.20 -8.24
C GLU A 176 13.51 2.74 -8.58
N GLU A 177 13.81 3.99 -8.22
CA GLU A 177 15.12 4.63 -8.43
C GLU A 177 16.27 3.86 -7.77
N THR A 178 16.03 3.27 -6.60
CA THR A 178 17.08 2.57 -5.85
C THR A 178 17.26 1.12 -6.33
N GLU A 179 16.17 0.42 -6.63
CA GLU A 179 16.19 -0.99 -7.02
C GLU A 179 16.57 -1.18 -8.49
N TYR A 180 16.08 -0.30 -9.36
CA TYR A 180 16.23 -0.35 -10.82
C TYR A 180 16.79 0.96 -11.36
N PRO A 181 18.05 1.33 -11.03
CA PRO A 181 18.68 2.51 -11.62
C PRO A 181 18.77 2.34 -13.14
N ASP A 182 18.53 3.42 -13.89
CA ASP A 182 18.55 3.40 -15.36
C ASP A 182 19.85 2.79 -15.91
N GLU A 183 19.73 1.89 -16.88
CA GLU A 183 20.85 1.16 -17.50
C GLU A 183 21.93 2.09 -18.08
N GLU A 184 21.59 3.32 -18.46
CA GLU A 184 22.54 4.34 -18.96
C GLU A 184 23.56 4.77 -17.89
N MET A 185 23.21 4.75 -16.60
CA MET A 185 24.15 5.09 -15.51
C MET A 185 25.07 3.92 -15.10
N MET A 186 24.81 2.70 -15.59
CA MET A 186 25.70 1.55 -15.34
C MET A 186 26.90 1.46 -16.30
N PHE A 187 26.89 2.22 -17.41
CA PHE A 187 27.97 2.19 -18.40
C PHE A 187 29.09 3.22 -18.15
N GLU A 188 28.96 4.15 -17.19
CA GLU A 188 29.91 5.26 -17.01
C GLU A 188 31.12 4.99 -16.09
N MET A 189 31.28 3.79 -15.50
CA MET A 189 32.40 3.52 -14.55
C MET A 189 33.32 2.34 -14.90
N THR A 190 33.48 1.98 -16.17
CA THR A 190 34.45 0.91 -16.55
C THR A 190 35.54 1.31 -17.55
N ASP A 191 35.64 2.57 -17.99
CA ASP A 191 36.75 2.98 -18.86
C ASP A 191 37.87 3.72 -18.12
N THR A 192 38.56 3.03 -17.22
CA THR A 192 40.00 3.27 -17.00
C THR A 192 40.73 1.97 -16.66
N GLY A 193 41.13 1.24 -17.72
CA GLY A 193 42.47 0.65 -17.81
C GLY A 193 42.72 -0.70 -17.13
N GLY A 194 43.01 -1.70 -17.98
CA GLY A 194 43.91 -2.81 -17.63
C GLY A 194 43.32 -4.19 -17.87
N GLY A 195 43.73 -4.83 -18.96
CA GLY A 195 43.30 -6.16 -19.34
C GLY A 195 43.62 -7.25 -18.30
N GLY A 196 42.74 -8.24 -18.25
CA GLY A 196 42.91 -9.48 -17.51
C GLY A 196 41.74 -10.40 -17.85
N GLU A 197 42.01 -11.43 -18.65
CA GLU A 197 41.12 -12.57 -18.87
C GLU A 197 40.81 -13.23 -17.53
N GLY A 198 39.53 -13.42 -17.23
CA GLY A 198 39.05 -14.09 -16.03
C GLY A 198 37.56 -14.34 -16.15
N GLU A 199 37.22 -15.59 -16.48
CA GLU A 199 35.91 -16.17 -16.30
C GLU A 199 35.41 -15.89 -14.87
N ASP A 200 34.24 -15.27 -14.75
CA ASP A 200 33.24 -15.56 -13.71
C ASP A 200 31.98 -14.76 -14.05
N GLY A 201 31.16 -15.34 -14.92
CA GLY A 201 29.75 -14.98 -15.01
C GLY A 201 29.05 -15.50 -13.76
N GLU A 202 29.22 -14.81 -12.63
CA GLU A 202 28.34 -14.98 -11.48
C GLU A 202 26.93 -14.56 -11.92
N SER A 203 26.08 -15.54 -12.18
CA SER A 203 24.64 -15.36 -12.15
C SER A 203 24.30 -14.73 -10.81
N SER A 204 24.07 -13.42 -10.79
CA SER A 204 23.66 -12.69 -9.61
C SER A 204 22.35 -13.31 -9.14
N GLU A 205 22.41 -14.20 -8.15
CA GLU A 205 21.22 -14.65 -7.43
C GLU A 205 20.54 -13.37 -6.94
N GLU A 206 19.34 -13.06 -7.45
CA GLU A 206 18.58 -11.89 -7.02
C GLU A 206 18.44 -11.97 -5.51
N SER A 207 19.21 -11.14 -4.81
CA SER A 207 19.12 -11.09 -3.36
C SER A 207 17.70 -10.67 -3.00
N ASP A 208 17.02 -11.50 -2.21
CA ASP A 208 15.69 -11.25 -1.63
C ASP A 208 15.66 -10.01 -0.72
N THR A 209 16.72 -9.22 -0.62
CA THR A 209 16.82 -8.03 0.21
C THR A 209 16.62 -6.76 -0.62
N MET A 210 15.95 -5.79 -0.02
CA MET A 210 15.84 -4.44 -0.57
C MET A 210 17.17 -3.72 -0.39
N LYS A 211 17.63 -3.02 -1.41
CA LYS A 211 18.82 -2.15 -1.39
C LYS A 211 18.59 -0.95 -0.48
N HIS A 212 17.37 -0.39 -0.46
CA HIS A 212 17.04 0.75 0.42
C HIS A 212 16.71 0.26 1.85
N PRO A 213 17.40 0.73 2.91
CA PRO A 213 17.25 0.19 4.26
C PRO A 213 15.85 0.38 4.88
N VAL A 214 15.17 1.49 4.55
CA VAL A 214 13.79 1.72 5.01
C VAL A 214 12.80 0.87 4.19
N ALA A 215 13.10 0.58 2.92
CA ALA A 215 12.29 -0.33 2.11
C ALA A 215 12.43 -1.77 2.63
N GLU A 216 13.65 -2.18 3.02
CA GLU A 216 13.87 -3.47 3.70
C GLU A 216 13.09 -3.53 5.01
N THR A 217 13.05 -2.43 5.78
CA THR A 217 12.25 -2.36 7.00
C THR A 217 10.75 -2.53 6.71
N LEU A 218 10.24 -1.88 5.66
CA LEU A 218 8.84 -2.01 5.22
C LEU A 218 8.52 -3.43 4.74
N ASP A 219 9.43 -4.05 4.00
CA ASP A 219 9.30 -5.43 3.52
C ASP A 219 9.17 -6.42 4.68
N TRP A 220 10.07 -6.33 5.68
CA TRP A 220 9.96 -7.12 6.91
C TRP A 220 8.67 -6.85 7.69
N PHE A 221 8.23 -5.59 7.76
CA PHE A 221 6.99 -5.21 8.45
C PHE A 221 5.78 -5.89 7.80
N MET A 222 5.72 -5.85 6.46
CA MET A 222 4.65 -6.47 5.67
C MET A 222 4.69 -8.00 5.78
N GLU A 223 5.86 -8.63 5.68
CA GLU A 223 6.00 -10.08 5.82
C GLU A 223 5.54 -10.59 7.20
N ILE A 224 5.89 -9.88 8.28
CA ILE A 224 5.46 -10.23 9.64
C ILE A 224 3.93 -10.13 9.77
N ILE A 225 3.31 -9.10 9.20
CA ILE A 225 1.85 -8.96 9.22
C ILE A 225 1.18 -10.06 8.39
N PHE A 226 1.69 -10.36 7.20
CA PHE A 226 1.14 -11.43 6.37
C PHE A 226 1.23 -12.79 7.06
N ASN A 227 2.35 -13.09 7.71
CA ASN A 227 2.50 -14.30 8.52
C ASN A 227 1.49 -14.33 9.69
N TYR A 228 1.31 -13.21 10.40
CA TYR A 228 0.32 -13.09 11.45
C TYR A 228 -1.11 -13.34 10.96
N ILE A 229 -1.49 -12.78 9.81
CA ILE A 229 -2.80 -13.00 9.18
C ILE A 229 -2.97 -14.47 8.82
N GLU A 230 -1.98 -15.06 8.15
CA GLU A 230 -2.03 -16.45 7.70
C GLU A 230 -2.20 -17.42 8.89
N GLN A 231 -1.46 -17.21 9.98
CA GLN A 231 -1.57 -18.03 11.19
C GLN A 231 -2.93 -17.85 11.87
N THR A 232 -3.44 -16.62 11.95
CA THR A 232 -4.70 -16.33 12.63
C THR A 232 -5.91 -16.86 11.85
N VAL A 233 -5.89 -16.79 10.52
CA VAL A 233 -6.97 -17.28 9.65
C VAL A 233 -7.08 -18.81 9.68
N LYS A 234 -5.96 -19.52 9.90
CA LYS A 234 -5.95 -20.99 10.07
C LYS A 234 -6.67 -21.45 11.35
N VAL A 235 -6.82 -20.60 12.35
CA VAL A 235 -7.55 -20.90 13.58
C VAL A 235 -9.04 -20.65 13.38
N ASP A 236 -9.87 -21.66 13.62
CA ASP A 236 -11.30 -21.59 13.36
C ASP A 236 -11.97 -20.44 14.13
N GLY A 237 -12.86 -19.71 13.45
CA GLY A 237 -13.55 -18.52 13.96
C GLY A 237 -12.69 -17.25 14.15
N GLN A 238 -11.36 -17.33 14.26
CA GLN A 238 -10.51 -16.15 14.47
C GLN A 238 -10.32 -15.32 13.20
N GLY A 239 -10.32 -15.94 12.03
CA GLY A 239 -10.22 -15.23 10.75
C GLY A 239 -11.33 -14.19 10.53
N ASP A 240 -12.58 -14.53 10.86
CA ASP A 240 -13.72 -13.59 10.68
C ASP A 240 -13.63 -12.40 11.64
N ARG A 241 -13.11 -12.64 12.85
CA ARG A 241 -12.85 -11.58 13.83
C ARG A 241 -11.72 -10.67 13.35
N LEU A 242 -10.61 -11.25 12.89
CA LEU A 242 -9.46 -10.51 12.39
C LEU A 242 -9.85 -9.66 11.17
N PHE A 243 -10.64 -10.21 10.24
CA PHE A 243 -11.14 -9.47 9.07
C PHE A 243 -11.91 -8.21 9.48
N LYS A 244 -12.81 -8.30 10.47
CA LYS A 244 -13.55 -7.13 10.97
C LYS A 244 -12.63 -6.07 11.56
N ILE A 245 -11.62 -6.49 12.34
CA ILE A 245 -10.65 -5.57 12.93
C ILE A 245 -9.83 -4.91 11.82
N VAL A 246 -9.26 -5.69 10.89
CA VAL A 246 -8.48 -5.17 9.76
C VAL A 246 -9.31 -4.22 8.89
N LEU A 247 -10.59 -4.51 8.65
CA LEU A 247 -11.50 -3.62 7.93
C LEU A 247 -11.71 -2.28 8.67
N ASN A 248 -11.89 -2.32 9.99
CA ASN A 248 -12.00 -1.09 10.80
C ASN A 248 -10.70 -0.28 10.76
N GLN A 249 -9.55 -0.95 10.87
CA GLN A 249 -8.23 -0.30 10.79
C GLN A 249 -7.96 0.28 9.40
N PHE A 250 -8.41 -0.40 8.34
CA PHE A 250 -8.38 0.12 6.97
C PHE A 250 -9.20 1.41 6.85
N ASP A 251 -10.45 1.41 7.34
CA ASP A 251 -11.33 2.59 7.27
C ASP A 251 -10.82 3.76 8.12
N ALA A 252 -10.13 3.48 9.23
CA ALA A 252 -9.59 4.48 10.15
C ALA A 252 -8.25 5.08 9.68
N HIS A 253 -7.35 4.26 9.14
CA HIS A 253 -5.96 4.66 8.85
C HIS A 253 -5.64 4.73 7.36
N ILE A 254 -5.97 3.68 6.59
CA ILE A 254 -5.52 3.54 5.19
C ILE A 254 -6.41 4.33 4.23
N LEU A 255 -7.73 4.19 4.33
CA LEU A 255 -8.69 4.86 3.44
C LEU A 255 -8.57 6.40 3.42
N PRO A 256 -8.36 7.10 4.56
CA PRO A 256 -8.16 8.55 4.55
C PRO A 256 -6.73 8.99 4.21
N ALA A 257 -5.76 8.05 4.16
CA ALA A 257 -4.38 8.40 3.86
C ALA A 257 -4.17 8.67 2.36
N HIS A 258 -3.15 9.48 2.07
CA HIS A 258 -2.69 9.76 0.72
C HIS A 258 -1.30 9.12 0.53
N ASN A 259 -0.98 8.67 -0.69
CA ASN A 259 0.32 8.12 -1.08
C ASN A 259 0.77 6.88 -0.27
N THR A 260 -0.13 5.94 -0.06
CA THR A 260 0.21 4.60 0.44
C THR A 260 0.34 3.65 -0.74
N ASP A 261 1.45 2.92 -0.83
CA ASP A 261 1.73 2.01 -1.94
C ASP A 261 1.67 0.54 -1.52
N HIS A 262 1.91 0.24 -0.24
CA HIS A 262 2.04 -1.14 0.24
C HIS A 262 1.04 -1.49 1.34
N ALA A 263 0.68 -0.56 2.24
CA ALA A 263 -0.13 -0.84 3.41
C ALA A 263 -1.51 -1.45 3.06
N GLN A 264 -2.12 -1.00 1.96
CA GLN A 264 -3.38 -1.52 1.46
C GLN A 264 -3.35 -3.01 1.12
N PHE A 265 -2.18 -3.58 0.82
CA PHE A 265 -2.05 -5.00 0.51
C PHE A 265 -2.35 -5.91 1.71
N ILE A 266 -2.38 -5.37 2.94
CA ILE A 266 -2.91 -6.11 4.09
C ILE A 266 -4.39 -6.46 3.89
N MET A 267 -5.18 -5.50 3.42
CA MET A 267 -6.60 -5.71 3.13
C MET A 267 -6.77 -6.66 1.93
N PHE A 268 -5.92 -6.51 0.91
CA PHE A 268 -5.92 -7.41 -0.25
C PHE A 268 -5.62 -8.86 0.15
N TYR A 269 -4.58 -9.06 0.96
CA TYR A 269 -4.12 -10.37 1.39
C TYR A 269 -5.16 -11.08 2.26
N ILE A 270 -5.76 -10.41 3.25
CA ILE A 270 -6.81 -11.06 4.06
C ILE A 270 -8.04 -11.41 3.20
N CYS A 271 -8.39 -10.59 2.21
CA CYS A 271 -9.48 -10.87 1.28
C CYS A 271 -9.23 -12.07 0.36
N SER A 272 -7.97 -12.50 0.16
CA SER A 272 -7.66 -13.65 -0.72
C SER A 272 -8.10 -14.99 -0.10
N PHE A 273 -8.21 -15.08 1.22
CA PHE A 273 -8.54 -16.32 1.94
C PHE A 273 -10.01 -16.74 1.81
N LYS A 274 -10.95 -15.79 1.71
CA LYS A 274 -12.39 -16.07 1.55
C LYS A 274 -13.05 -15.04 0.65
N LEU A 275 -13.80 -15.50 -0.35
CA LEU A 275 -14.57 -14.63 -1.25
C LEU A 275 -15.53 -13.71 -0.48
N SER A 276 -16.14 -14.19 0.61
CA SER A 276 -17.03 -13.39 1.44
C SER A 276 -16.34 -12.16 2.04
N TYR A 277 -15.05 -12.24 2.38
CA TYR A 277 -14.28 -11.09 2.87
C TYR A 277 -14.13 -10.01 1.79
N ALA A 278 -13.79 -10.41 0.56
CA ALA A 278 -13.71 -9.50 -0.56
C ALA A 278 -15.07 -8.85 -0.86
N GLU A 279 -16.16 -9.62 -0.85
CA GLU A 279 -17.53 -9.10 -1.04
C GLU A 279 -17.94 -8.11 0.05
N HIS A 280 -17.65 -8.42 1.32
CA HIS A 280 -17.90 -7.52 2.44
C HIS A 280 -17.08 -6.22 2.34
N PHE A 281 -15.81 -6.32 1.97
CA PHE A 281 -14.94 -5.14 1.77
C PHE A 281 -15.49 -4.23 0.68
N ILE A 282 -15.78 -4.78 -0.50
CA ILE A 282 -16.35 -4.02 -1.63
C ILE A 282 -17.70 -3.40 -1.25
N SER A 283 -18.56 -4.14 -0.54
CA SER A 283 -19.84 -3.63 -0.04
C SER A 283 -19.65 -2.47 0.95
N SER A 284 -18.65 -2.54 1.84
CA SER A 284 -18.33 -1.45 2.77
C SER A 284 -17.91 -0.18 2.04
N LEU A 285 -16.98 -0.32 1.07
CA LEU A 285 -16.55 0.79 0.22
C LEU A 285 -17.71 1.39 -0.58
N TRP A 286 -18.59 0.56 -1.13
CA TRP A 286 -19.74 1.04 -1.90
C TRP A 286 -20.76 1.79 -1.04
N LYS A 287 -20.92 1.40 0.23
CA LYS A 287 -21.69 2.20 1.21
C LYS A 287 -21.05 3.57 1.43
N ASN A 288 -19.72 3.66 1.50
CA ASN A 288 -19.03 4.95 1.58
C ASN A 288 -19.29 5.80 0.33
N VAL A 289 -19.25 5.23 -0.88
CA VAL A 289 -19.54 5.93 -2.15
C VAL A 289 -20.96 6.53 -2.16
N ASN A 290 -21.94 5.83 -1.60
CA ASN A 290 -23.33 6.30 -1.55
C ASN A 290 -23.64 7.24 -0.37
N ASN A 291 -22.74 7.34 0.61
CA ASN A 291 -22.96 8.16 1.80
C ASN A 291 -22.60 9.63 1.57
N LEU A 292 -23.62 10.48 1.49
CA LEU A 292 -23.45 11.93 1.30
C LEU A 292 -22.81 12.65 2.49
N ASN A 293 -22.72 12.01 3.66
CA ASN A 293 -22.05 12.57 4.84
C ASN A 293 -20.52 12.39 4.79
N LYS A 294 -20.00 11.58 3.86
CA LYS A 294 -18.56 11.42 3.63
C LYS A 294 -18.07 12.46 2.63
N SER A 295 -16.83 12.93 2.81
CA SER A 295 -16.24 13.90 1.89
C SER A 295 -16.12 13.32 0.47
N PRO A 296 -16.20 14.16 -0.59
CA PRO A 296 -16.02 13.70 -1.97
C PRO A 296 -14.71 12.93 -2.19
N ASN A 297 -13.62 13.33 -1.52
CA ASN A 297 -12.31 12.68 -1.64
C ASN A 297 -12.37 11.23 -1.11
N VAL A 298 -12.92 10.99 0.09
CA VAL A 298 -13.05 9.63 0.63
C VAL A 298 -13.92 8.75 -0.26
N ARG A 299 -14.98 9.34 -0.85
CA ARG A 299 -15.85 8.64 -1.80
C ARG A 299 -15.10 8.28 -3.09
N GLN A 300 -14.32 9.20 -3.65
CA GLN A 300 -13.45 8.95 -4.80
C GLN A 300 -12.41 7.86 -4.51
N THR A 301 -11.69 7.95 -3.38
CA THR A 301 -10.73 6.94 -2.96
C THR A 301 -11.38 5.57 -2.80
N SER A 302 -12.60 5.52 -2.23
CA SER A 302 -13.38 4.27 -2.12
C SER A 302 -13.66 3.66 -3.49
N VAL A 303 -14.02 4.48 -4.49
CA VAL A 303 -14.20 4.02 -5.87
C VAL A 303 -12.89 3.47 -6.46
N GLY A 304 -11.75 4.11 -6.19
CA GLY A 304 -10.42 3.63 -6.61
C GLY A 304 -10.09 2.24 -6.05
N TYR A 305 -10.33 2.02 -4.76
CA TYR A 305 -10.17 0.69 -4.14
C TYR A 305 -11.12 -0.36 -4.75
N ILE A 306 -12.39 0.00 -4.99
CA ILE A 306 -13.34 -0.90 -5.66
C ILE A 306 -12.84 -1.27 -7.05
N ALA A 307 -12.45 -0.29 -7.87
CA ALA A 307 -11.98 -0.50 -9.23
C ALA A 307 -10.78 -1.44 -9.28
N SER A 308 -9.80 -1.20 -8.41
CA SER A 308 -8.58 -1.99 -8.32
C SER A 308 -8.84 -3.41 -7.79
N MET A 309 -9.80 -3.61 -6.88
CA MET A 309 -10.24 -4.95 -6.45
C MET A 309 -11.01 -5.67 -7.55
N LEU A 310 -11.93 -5.01 -8.25
CA LEU A 310 -12.76 -5.62 -9.30
C LEU A 310 -11.95 -5.97 -10.55
N ALA A 311 -10.90 -5.20 -10.84
CA ALA A 311 -9.91 -5.60 -11.84
C ALA A 311 -9.23 -6.93 -11.49
N ARG A 312 -9.32 -7.40 -10.25
CA ARG A 312 -8.66 -8.63 -9.75
C ARG A 312 -9.63 -9.72 -9.26
N ALA A 313 -10.91 -9.39 -9.04
CA ALA A 313 -11.96 -10.27 -8.51
C ALA A 313 -13.20 -10.42 -9.43
N LYS A 314 -14.28 -11.07 -8.93
CA LYS A 314 -15.52 -11.35 -9.67
C LYS A 314 -16.38 -10.09 -9.92
N TYR A 315 -16.96 -9.98 -11.11
CA TYR A 315 -17.48 -8.72 -11.70
C TYR A 315 -18.91 -8.29 -11.31
N SER A 316 -19.47 -8.75 -10.18
CA SER A 316 -20.88 -8.50 -9.82
C SER A 316 -21.22 -7.02 -9.61
N MET A 317 -20.25 -6.21 -9.20
CA MET A 317 -20.44 -4.79 -8.84
C MET A 317 -20.53 -3.85 -10.06
N LEU A 318 -20.09 -4.27 -11.26
CA LEU A 318 -20.16 -3.42 -12.47
C LEU A 318 -21.59 -3.00 -12.83
N LEU A 319 -22.54 -3.91 -12.64
CA LEU A 319 -23.95 -3.62 -12.90
C LEU A 319 -24.49 -2.56 -11.94
N GLU A 320 -24.15 -2.67 -10.66
CA GLU A 320 -24.57 -1.73 -9.62
C GLU A 320 -23.97 -0.33 -9.85
N MET A 321 -22.68 -0.27 -10.22
CA MET A 321 -22.02 0.97 -10.61
C MET A 321 -22.65 1.61 -11.84
N SER A 322 -22.98 0.82 -12.87
CA SER A 322 -23.66 1.31 -14.07
C SER A 322 -25.04 1.87 -13.75
N HIS A 323 -25.87 1.15 -12.99
CA HIS A 323 -27.18 1.65 -12.55
C HIS A 323 -27.06 2.96 -11.75
N TRP A 324 -26.06 3.07 -10.89
CA TRP A 324 -25.80 4.30 -10.15
C TRP A 324 -25.48 5.47 -11.09
N VAL A 325 -24.62 5.25 -12.10
CA VAL A 325 -24.26 6.25 -13.12
C VAL A 325 -25.49 6.69 -13.93
N HIS A 326 -26.31 5.75 -14.41
CA HIS A 326 -27.52 6.06 -15.17
C HIS A 326 -28.51 6.88 -14.33
N ASN A 327 -28.73 6.50 -13.08
CA ASN A 327 -29.57 7.26 -12.15
C ASN A 327 -29.03 8.68 -11.90
N TYR A 328 -27.70 8.84 -11.86
CA TYR A 328 -27.07 10.14 -11.71
C TYR A 328 -27.26 11.02 -12.95
N ILE A 329 -27.10 10.46 -14.16
CA ILE A 329 -27.33 11.14 -15.43
C ILE A 329 -28.78 11.63 -15.51
N GLN A 330 -29.76 10.76 -15.23
CA GLN A 330 -31.19 11.12 -15.25
C GLN A 330 -31.52 12.29 -14.30
N ARG A 331 -30.88 12.33 -13.13
CA ARG A 331 -31.06 13.43 -12.17
C ARG A 331 -30.43 14.74 -12.68
N CYS A 332 -29.24 14.66 -13.27
CA CYS A 332 -28.55 15.83 -13.82
C CYS A 332 -29.28 16.43 -15.03
N ASP A 333 -29.85 15.62 -15.91
CA ASP A 333 -30.60 16.12 -17.07
C ASP A 333 -31.85 16.93 -16.65
N SER A 334 -32.39 16.69 -15.45
CA SER A 334 -33.55 17.43 -14.89
C SER A 334 -33.18 18.72 -14.17
N MET A 335 -31.93 18.87 -13.74
CA MET A 335 -31.43 19.99 -12.95
C MET A 335 -30.23 20.59 -13.68
N HIS A 336 -30.41 21.68 -14.45
CA HIS A 336 -29.35 22.42 -15.18
C HIS A 336 -28.27 23.06 -14.26
N TYR A 337 -27.71 22.30 -13.32
CA TYR A 337 -26.77 22.75 -12.30
C TYR A 337 -25.32 22.69 -12.78
N ASN A 338 -24.58 23.72 -12.38
CA ASN A 338 -23.12 23.88 -12.27
C ASN A 338 -22.23 22.80 -12.93
N GLN A 339 -21.62 23.12 -14.08
CA GLN A 339 -20.70 22.25 -14.86
C GLN A 339 -19.29 22.09 -14.23
N SER A 340 -19.11 22.43 -12.95
CA SER A 340 -17.81 22.34 -12.29
C SER A 340 -17.38 20.88 -12.09
N LEU A 341 -16.13 20.56 -12.43
CA LEU A 341 -15.53 19.24 -12.24
C LEU A 341 -15.64 18.76 -10.79
N LYS A 342 -15.48 19.67 -9.82
CA LYS A 342 -15.59 19.36 -8.38
C LYS A 342 -17.00 18.94 -7.97
N ALA A 343 -18.04 19.44 -8.65
CA ALA A 343 -19.43 19.09 -8.34
C ALA A 343 -19.77 17.65 -8.77
N HIS A 344 -19.09 17.14 -9.80
CA HIS A 344 -19.31 15.81 -10.37
C HIS A 344 -18.15 14.84 -10.13
N LEU A 345 -17.26 15.14 -9.18
CA LEU A 345 -16.03 14.38 -8.92
C LEU A 345 -16.30 12.88 -8.78
N VAL A 346 -17.19 12.50 -7.86
CA VAL A 346 -17.54 11.09 -7.61
C VAL A 346 -18.18 10.42 -8.83
N PHE A 347 -18.97 11.17 -9.62
CA PHE A 347 -19.53 10.65 -10.86
C PHE A 347 -18.44 10.25 -11.84
N TYR A 348 -17.48 11.15 -12.09
CA TYR A 348 -16.35 10.86 -12.97
C TYR A 348 -15.51 9.71 -12.44
N SER A 349 -15.29 9.62 -11.12
CA SER A 349 -14.56 8.50 -10.51
C SER A 349 -15.26 7.15 -10.78
N VAL A 350 -16.59 7.07 -10.64
CA VAL A 350 -17.35 5.83 -10.90
C VAL A 350 -17.31 5.47 -12.38
N CYS A 351 -17.45 6.45 -13.29
CA CYS A 351 -17.29 6.21 -14.72
C CYS A 351 -15.89 5.69 -15.05
N GLN A 352 -14.85 6.31 -14.51
CA GLN A 352 -13.47 5.87 -14.71
C GLN A 352 -13.23 4.46 -14.20
N ALA A 353 -13.79 4.09 -13.04
CA ALA A 353 -13.69 2.74 -12.52
C ALA A 353 -14.34 1.70 -13.43
N ILE A 354 -15.51 2.01 -14.02
CA ILE A 354 -16.15 1.15 -15.02
C ILE A 354 -15.24 1.01 -16.23
N PHE A 355 -14.71 2.12 -16.77
CA PHE A 355 -13.82 2.09 -17.94
C PHE A 355 -12.55 1.29 -17.66
N TYR A 356 -11.94 1.49 -16.50
CA TYR A 356 -10.74 0.79 -16.06
C TYR A 356 -10.98 -0.71 -15.95
N VAL A 357 -12.03 -1.16 -15.26
CA VAL A 357 -12.30 -2.59 -15.10
C VAL A 357 -12.63 -3.25 -16.45
N VAL A 358 -13.41 -2.59 -17.31
CA VAL A 358 -13.71 -3.10 -18.65
C VAL A 358 -12.42 -3.17 -19.49
N ALA A 359 -11.55 -2.17 -19.39
CA ALA A 359 -10.27 -2.14 -20.10
C ALA A 359 -9.32 -3.25 -19.64
N PHE A 360 -9.18 -3.40 -18.33
CA PHE A 360 -8.28 -4.37 -17.70
C PHE A 360 -8.72 -5.82 -17.94
N ARG A 361 -10.02 -6.08 -17.94
CA ARG A 361 -10.60 -7.44 -17.98
C ARG A 361 -11.23 -7.80 -19.32
N ALA A 362 -10.89 -7.09 -20.39
CA ALA A 362 -11.45 -7.28 -21.72
C ALA A 362 -11.54 -8.77 -22.09
N ASN A 363 -10.40 -9.48 -22.04
CA ASN A 363 -10.29 -10.90 -22.36
C ASN A 363 -11.34 -11.77 -21.65
N HIS A 364 -11.51 -11.62 -20.33
CA HIS A 364 -12.45 -12.43 -19.56
C HIS A 364 -13.91 -12.01 -19.80
N LEU A 365 -14.16 -10.70 -19.92
CA LEU A 365 -15.49 -10.15 -20.12
C LEU A 365 -16.01 -10.38 -21.55
N THR A 366 -15.14 -10.73 -22.50
CA THR A 366 -15.52 -10.96 -23.90
C THR A 366 -15.39 -12.42 -24.33
N SER A 367 -14.82 -13.29 -23.48
CA SER A 367 -14.63 -14.72 -23.73
C SER A 367 -15.92 -15.51 -24.01
N SER A 368 -17.09 -15.04 -23.56
CA SER A 368 -18.35 -15.77 -23.68
C SER A 368 -19.47 -14.87 -24.17
N ALA A 369 -20.37 -15.41 -25.01
CA ALA A 369 -21.58 -14.72 -25.44
C ALA A 369 -22.42 -14.20 -24.27
N LYS A 370 -22.48 -14.93 -23.14
CA LYS A 370 -23.18 -14.48 -21.92
C LYS A 370 -22.54 -13.21 -21.33
N ASN A 371 -21.21 -13.13 -21.33
CA ASN A 371 -20.48 -11.97 -20.80
C ASN A 371 -20.60 -10.76 -21.75
N LEU A 372 -20.66 -10.99 -23.06
CA LEU A 372 -20.96 -9.92 -24.02
C LEU A 372 -22.37 -9.37 -23.85
N THR A 373 -23.38 -10.22 -23.67
CA THR A 373 -24.74 -9.77 -23.34
C THR A 373 -24.77 -8.98 -22.02
N PHE A 374 -23.99 -9.42 -21.03
CA PHE A 374 -23.81 -8.66 -19.79
C PHE A 374 -23.21 -7.27 -20.05
N LEU A 375 -22.13 -7.15 -20.83
CA LEU A 375 -21.54 -5.85 -21.18
C LEU A 375 -22.52 -4.94 -21.93
N GLN A 376 -23.33 -5.51 -22.84
CA GLN A 376 -24.38 -4.77 -23.54
C GLN A 376 -25.44 -4.25 -22.57
N SER A 377 -25.80 -5.04 -21.54
CA SER A 377 -26.78 -4.63 -20.52
C SER A 377 -26.34 -3.43 -19.68
N LEU A 378 -25.04 -3.14 -19.62
CA LEU A 378 -24.50 -1.97 -18.91
C LEU A 378 -24.81 -0.64 -19.62
N GLN A 379 -25.24 -0.66 -20.88
CA GLN A 379 -25.56 0.52 -21.68
C GLN A 379 -24.43 1.55 -21.71
N LEU A 380 -23.19 1.09 -21.97
CA LEU A 380 -21.99 1.96 -21.96
C LEU A 380 -22.09 3.15 -22.93
N SER A 381 -22.82 3.00 -24.04
CA SER A 381 -23.04 4.06 -25.04
C SER A 381 -23.70 5.32 -24.44
N SER A 382 -24.71 5.18 -23.57
CA SER A 382 -25.35 6.34 -22.94
C SER A 382 -24.44 7.02 -21.90
N ILE A 383 -23.58 6.25 -21.21
CA ILE A 383 -22.61 6.80 -20.27
C ILE A 383 -21.60 7.70 -20.98
N VAL A 384 -21.03 7.24 -22.11
CA VAL A 384 -20.00 8.01 -22.83
C VAL A 384 -20.54 9.21 -23.60
N THR A 385 -21.80 9.16 -24.02
CA THR A 385 -22.45 10.25 -24.79
C THR A 385 -23.19 11.27 -23.94
N CYS A 386 -23.22 11.10 -22.61
CA CYS A 386 -23.90 12.04 -21.72
C CYS A 386 -23.26 13.45 -21.75
N GLN A 387 -24.05 14.46 -21.37
CA GLN A 387 -23.63 15.87 -21.42
C GLN A 387 -22.39 16.17 -20.56
N LEU A 388 -22.19 15.41 -19.48
CA LEU A 388 -21.05 15.54 -18.57
C LEU A 388 -19.72 15.06 -19.18
N ASN A 389 -19.77 14.29 -20.28
CA ASN A 389 -18.62 13.84 -21.08
C ASN A 389 -17.45 13.27 -20.24
N PRO A 390 -17.65 12.09 -19.60
CA PRO A 390 -16.65 11.50 -18.70
C PRO A 390 -15.32 11.17 -19.40
N LEU A 391 -15.34 10.85 -20.71
CA LEU A 391 -14.13 10.56 -21.51
C LEU A 391 -13.17 11.76 -21.62
N ARG A 392 -13.64 12.98 -21.34
CA ARG A 392 -12.79 14.18 -21.28
C ARG A 392 -11.98 14.27 -19.98
N VAL A 393 -12.57 13.78 -18.90
CA VAL A 393 -12.11 14.02 -17.51
C VAL A 393 -11.38 12.82 -16.93
N CYS A 394 -11.69 11.61 -17.41
CA CYS A 394 -10.99 10.40 -17.01
C CYS A 394 -9.54 10.36 -17.55
N LEU A 395 -8.69 9.54 -16.92
CA LEU A 395 -7.31 9.33 -17.34
C LEU A 395 -7.23 8.92 -18.84
N PRO A 396 -6.42 9.62 -19.67
CA PRO A 396 -6.39 9.38 -21.11
C PRO A 396 -6.02 7.95 -21.53
N THR A 397 -5.12 7.30 -20.78
CA THR A 397 -4.69 5.91 -21.03
C THR A 397 -5.86 4.94 -20.84
N VAL A 398 -6.62 5.09 -19.75
CA VAL A 398 -7.82 4.30 -19.47
C VAL A 398 -8.90 4.56 -20.53
N ALA A 399 -9.14 5.83 -20.88
CA ALA A 399 -10.14 6.20 -21.87
C ALA A 399 -9.83 5.63 -23.26
N THR A 400 -8.56 5.63 -23.65
CA THR A 400 -8.09 5.10 -24.94
C THR A 400 -8.17 3.57 -24.99
N ALA A 401 -7.72 2.87 -23.94
CA ALA A 401 -7.84 1.43 -23.84
C ALA A 401 -9.31 0.98 -23.89
N PHE A 402 -10.17 1.65 -23.12
CA PHE A 402 -11.62 1.42 -23.14
C PHE A 402 -12.24 1.67 -24.52
N ALA A 403 -11.82 2.72 -25.24
CA ALA A 403 -12.30 3.00 -26.59
C ALA A 403 -11.92 1.91 -27.59
N GLY A 404 -10.70 1.38 -27.50
CA GLY A 404 -10.24 0.27 -28.34
C GLY A 404 -11.11 -0.98 -28.16
N ILE A 405 -11.35 -1.37 -26.91
CA ILE A 405 -12.15 -2.56 -26.58
C ILE A 405 -13.62 -2.37 -26.97
N THR A 406 -14.22 -1.23 -26.64
CA THR A 406 -15.63 -0.97 -26.98
C THR A 406 -15.88 -0.90 -28.48
N ARG A 407 -14.90 -0.45 -29.28
CA ARG A 407 -14.95 -0.52 -30.74
C ARG A 407 -14.88 -1.97 -31.24
N ALA A 408 -13.91 -2.74 -30.74
CA ALA A 408 -13.69 -4.12 -31.17
C ALA A 408 -14.93 -5.01 -31.00
N TYR A 409 -15.65 -4.84 -29.89
CA TYR A 409 -16.85 -5.62 -29.58
C TYR A 409 -18.17 -4.89 -29.89
N GLN A 410 -18.13 -3.77 -30.64
CA GLN A 410 -19.29 -2.98 -31.05
C GLN A 410 -20.22 -2.54 -29.89
N LEU A 411 -19.63 -2.22 -28.73
CA LEU A 411 -20.37 -1.82 -27.53
C LEU A 411 -20.67 -0.31 -27.49
N ALA A 412 -19.70 0.52 -27.91
CA ALA A 412 -19.82 1.97 -27.96
C ALA A 412 -18.78 2.57 -28.92
N TYR A 413 -19.14 3.68 -29.59
CA TYR A 413 -18.25 4.40 -30.50
C TYR A 413 -17.64 5.62 -29.82
N CYS A 414 -16.47 5.43 -29.20
CA CYS A 414 -15.83 6.46 -28.37
C CYS A 414 -14.83 7.36 -29.13
N HIS A 415 -14.25 6.90 -30.24
CA HIS A 415 -13.15 7.61 -30.92
C HIS A 415 -13.54 9.00 -31.43
N THR A 416 -14.73 9.18 -31.98
CA THR A 416 -15.22 10.50 -32.45
C THR A 416 -15.35 11.50 -31.29
N ILE A 417 -15.70 11.01 -30.10
CA ILE A 417 -15.81 11.81 -28.88
C ILE A 417 -14.41 12.18 -28.37
N LEU A 418 -13.48 11.23 -28.35
CA LEU A 418 -12.09 11.46 -27.96
C LEU A 418 -11.41 12.49 -28.88
N GLU A 419 -11.58 12.35 -30.20
CA GLU A 419 -11.04 13.28 -31.18
C GLU A 419 -11.64 14.69 -31.02
N ARG A 420 -12.96 14.79 -30.80
CA ARG A 420 -13.64 16.06 -30.50
C ARG A 420 -13.09 16.70 -29.21
N ASN A 421 -12.82 15.89 -28.18
CA ASN A 421 -12.25 16.36 -26.92
C ASN A 421 -10.81 16.89 -27.12
N ALA A 422 -9.98 16.18 -27.88
CA ALA A 422 -8.63 16.60 -28.22
C ALA A 422 -8.61 17.94 -28.99
N ARG A 423 -9.46 18.09 -30.01
CA ARG A 423 -9.60 19.34 -30.77
C ARG A 423 -10.03 20.52 -29.89
N ARG A 424 -10.95 20.30 -28.93
CA ARG A 424 -11.36 21.34 -27.95
C ARG A 424 -10.21 21.75 -27.03
N LYS A 425 -9.42 20.78 -26.56
CA LYS A 425 -8.24 21.05 -25.72
C LYS A 425 -7.24 21.93 -26.46
N LEU A 426 -6.89 21.57 -27.71
CA LEU A 426 -6.01 22.36 -28.57
C LEU A 426 -6.54 23.80 -28.76
N ALA A 427 -7.81 23.96 -29.13
CA ALA A 427 -8.42 25.28 -29.33
C ALA A 427 -8.42 26.19 -28.09
N THR A 428 -8.36 25.61 -26.88
CA THR A 428 -8.34 26.35 -25.61
C THR A 428 -6.91 26.81 -25.26
N VAL A 429 -5.90 25.98 -25.55
CA VAL A 429 -4.48 26.31 -25.36
C VAL A 429 -4.08 27.53 -26.20
N TYR A 430 -4.53 27.60 -27.46
CA TYR A 430 -4.24 28.74 -28.34
C TYR A 430 -4.89 30.07 -27.91
N LYS A 431 -5.91 30.05 -27.04
CA LYS A 431 -6.63 31.26 -26.63
C LYS A 431 -6.08 31.94 -25.38
N ASN A 432 -5.52 31.18 -24.43
CA ASN A 432 -5.37 31.68 -23.05
C ASN A 432 -3.93 31.75 -22.50
N ASN A 433 -2.88 31.35 -23.21
CA ASN A 433 -1.43 31.49 -22.87
C ASN A 433 -1.01 31.32 -21.38
N THR A 434 -1.83 30.66 -20.57
CA THR A 434 -1.71 30.50 -19.12
C THR A 434 -2.26 29.12 -18.77
N GLN A 435 -1.61 28.47 -17.80
CA GLN A 435 -1.77 27.08 -17.35
C GLN A 435 -3.17 26.46 -17.57
N LEU A 436 -3.19 25.25 -18.15
CA LEU A 436 -4.41 24.46 -18.31
C LEU A 436 -5.13 24.31 -16.95
N PRO A 437 -6.45 24.47 -16.87
CA PRO A 437 -7.23 23.92 -15.77
C PRO A 437 -6.93 22.42 -15.67
N GLU A 438 -6.73 21.89 -14.46
CA GLU A 438 -6.69 20.45 -14.20
C GLU A 438 -8.02 19.83 -14.62
N ASP A 439 -8.11 19.47 -15.90
CA ASP A 439 -9.29 18.87 -16.52
C ASP A 439 -9.34 17.35 -16.30
N CYS A 440 -8.25 16.76 -15.80
CA CYS A 440 -8.11 15.33 -15.55
C CYS A 440 -8.34 15.03 -14.07
N LEU A 441 -9.02 13.92 -13.78
CA LEU A 441 -9.08 13.38 -12.44
C LEU A 441 -7.69 13.02 -11.94
N ASP A 442 -7.36 13.50 -10.75
CA ASP A 442 -6.33 12.89 -9.94
C ASP A 442 -6.78 11.45 -9.62
N THR A 443 -6.01 10.49 -10.14
CA THR A 443 -6.43 9.10 -10.25
C THR A 443 -5.49 8.23 -9.44
N PHE A 444 -6.07 7.48 -8.51
CA PHE A 444 -5.36 6.58 -7.63
C PHE A 444 -5.83 5.14 -7.85
N PHE A 445 -4.90 4.25 -8.20
CA PHE A 445 -5.14 2.80 -8.34
C PHE A 445 -4.37 2.03 -7.26
N PRO A 446 -4.96 1.85 -6.05
CA PRO A 446 -4.20 1.41 -4.88
C PRO A 446 -3.54 0.03 -4.97
N PHE A 447 -3.94 -0.84 -5.89
CA PHE A 447 -3.33 -2.18 -6.03
C PHE A 447 -2.45 -2.28 -7.26
N ASP A 448 -1.74 -1.22 -7.62
CA ASP A 448 -0.67 -1.30 -8.64
C ASP A 448 0.43 -2.31 -8.25
N PRO A 449 1.28 -2.76 -9.19
CA PRO A 449 2.24 -3.85 -8.92
C PRO A 449 3.06 -3.62 -7.66
N TYR A 450 3.12 -4.66 -6.83
CA TYR A 450 3.77 -4.66 -5.53
C TYR A 450 5.30 -4.73 -5.70
N MET A 451 6.04 -3.83 -5.04
CA MET A 451 7.47 -3.62 -5.30
C MET A 451 8.42 -4.29 -4.30
N LEU A 452 7.93 -4.71 -3.12
CA LEU A 452 8.80 -5.29 -2.09
C LEU A 452 9.08 -6.76 -2.41
N LYS A 453 10.35 -7.18 -2.25
CA LYS A 453 10.84 -8.46 -2.74
C LYS A 453 10.38 -9.64 -1.90
N LYS A 454 10.53 -9.60 -0.57
CA LYS A 454 10.22 -10.76 0.30
C LYS A 454 8.72 -10.96 0.41
N SER A 455 8.01 -9.93 0.88
CA SER A 455 6.57 -9.96 1.08
C SER A 455 5.80 -10.03 -0.26
N GLY A 456 6.43 -9.62 -1.37
CA GLY A 456 5.85 -9.72 -2.72
C GLY A 456 5.54 -11.15 -3.13
N LYS A 457 6.39 -12.10 -2.75
CA LYS A 457 6.19 -13.55 -2.99
C LYS A 457 4.89 -14.08 -2.39
N ARG A 458 4.37 -13.45 -1.33
CA ARG A 458 3.06 -13.80 -0.72
C ARG A 458 1.87 -13.31 -1.54
N ILE A 459 2.07 -12.23 -2.29
CA ILE A 459 1.03 -11.53 -3.06
C ILE A 459 0.94 -12.07 -4.49
N GLU A 460 2.08 -12.34 -5.12
CA GLU A 460 2.20 -12.84 -6.50
C GLU A 460 1.21 -13.96 -6.87
N PRO A 461 1.00 -15.03 -6.05
CA PRO A 461 0.09 -16.12 -6.41
C PRO A 461 -1.37 -15.69 -6.56
N PHE A 462 -1.76 -14.60 -5.90
CA PHE A 462 -3.12 -14.07 -5.89
C PHE A 462 -3.24 -12.80 -6.75
N TYR A 463 -2.13 -12.28 -7.25
CA TYR A 463 -2.07 -11.01 -7.96
C TYR A 463 -2.20 -11.23 -9.46
N LEU A 464 -3.15 -10.53 -10.07
CA LEU A 464 -3.29 -10.52 -11.51
C LEU A 464 -2.55 -9.34 -12.12
N GLN A 465 -1.55 -9.66 -12.95
CA GLN A 465 -0.87 -8.68 -13.78
C GLN A 465 -1.72 -8.32 -15.00
N TYR A 466 -1.67 -7.04 -15.40
CA TYR A 466 -2.32 -6.61 -16.63
C TYR A 466 -1.70 -7.31 -17.84
N GLN A 467 -2.54 -7.68 -18.79
CA GLN A 467 -2.12 -8.19 -20.08
C GLN A 467 -2.74 -7.28 -21.13
N ALA A 468 -1.90 -6.62 -21.92
CA ALA A 468 -2.37 -5.77 -23.01
C ALA A 468 -3.27 -6.56 -23.96
N HIS A 469 -4.39 -5.96 -24.35
CA HIS A 469 -5.28 -6.55 -25.36
C HIS A 469 -4.69 -6.28 -26.74
N GLU A 470 -3.80 -7.16 -27.20
CA GLU A 470 -3.32 -7.15 -28.58
C GLU A 470 -4.43 -7.72 -29.47
N LEU A 471 -5.17 -6.85 -30.12
CA LEU A 471 -5.91 -7.22 -31.31
C LEU A 471 -4.97 -7.00 -32.48
N ASP A 472 -4.41 -8.08 -33.01
CA ASP A 472 -3.80 -8.06 -34.33
C ASP A 472 -4.78 -7.39 -35.30
N GLU A 473 -4.35 -6.27 -35.89
CA GLU A 473 -4.95 -5.79 -37.11
C GLU A 473 -4.57 -6.79 -38.22
N GLU A 474 -5.23 -7.96 -38.23
CA GLU A 474 -5.18 -8.86 -39.38
C GLU A 474 -5.88 -8.17 -40.55
N ASN A 475 -5.09 -7.39 -41.29
CA ASN A 475 -5.36 -7.15 -42.69
C ASN A 475 -4.04 -7.11 -43.47
N GLY A 476 -3.63 -8.29 -43.94
CA GLY A 476 -2.79 -8.39 -45.15
C GLY A 476 -1.43 -9.08 -45.02
N GLY A 477 -1.44 -10.42 -44.97
CA GLY A 477 -0.59 -11.26 -45.83
C GLY A 477 0.88 -11.50 -45.43
N GLY A 478 1.22 -12.80 -45.33
CA GLY A 478 2.57 -13.32 -45.57
C GLY A 478 3.25 -13.90 -44.34
N GLY A 479 3.29 -15.24 -44.26
CA GLY A 479 3.97 -15.97 -43.19
C GLY A 479 5.51 -15.84 -43.25
N GLY A 480 6.13 -15.99 -42.08
CA GLY A 480 7.59 -16.12 -41.94
C GLY A 480 8.10 -15.85 -40.53
N GLU A 481 8.24 -16.92 -39.75
CA GLU A 481 9.25 -17.22 -38.71
C GLU A 481 9.63 -16.21 -37.61
N THR A 482 9.68 -16.77 -36.39
CA THR A 482 10.09 -16.20 -35.11
C THR A 482 11.53 -15.70 -35.06
N SER A 483 11.77 -14.53 -34.43
CA SER A 483 12.98 -14.26 -33.65
C SER A 483 12.73 -13.17 -32.60
N GLY A 484 13.27 -13.40 -31.40
CA GLY A 484 13.09 -12.57 -30.22
C GLY A 484 13.84 -11.24 -30.25
N GLY A 485 13.27 -10.26 -29.54
CA GLY A 485 13.85 -8.94 -29.32
C GLY A 485 12.78 -7.97 -28.82
N ARG A 486 12.43 -8.03 -27.52
CA ARG A 486 11.54 -7.06 -26.89
C ARG A 486 12.28 -5.74 -26.67
N GLY A 487 12.32 -4.92 -27.70
CA GLY A 487 12.79 -3.53 -27.63
C GLY A 487 11.68 -2.61 -27.14
N ARG A 488 11.91 -1.91 -26.02
CA ARG A 488 11.07 -0.79 -25.53
C ARG A 488 11.03 0.31 -26.58
N LYS A 489 9.90 0.49 -27.27
CA LYS A 489 9.67 1.67 -28.14
C LYS A 489 8.78 2.69 -27.42
N ARG A 490 9.45 3.72 -26.91
CA ARG A 490 8.85 4.99 -26.45
C ARG A 490 8.11 5.65 -27.61
N TYR A 491 6.80 5.82 -27.48
CA TYR A 491 5.95 6.51 -28.46
C TYR A 491 6.05 8.03 -28.23
N GLU A 492 7.09 8.67 -28.76
CA GLU A 492 7.10 10.12 -28.97
C GLU A 492 6.57 10.41 -30.38
N SER A 493 5.29 10.74 -30.49
CA SER A 493 4.73 11.28 -31.73
C SER A 493 4.91 12.79 -31.74
N VAL A 494 6.07 13.25 -32.22
CA VAL A 494 6.21 14.61 -32.75
C VAL A 494 5.80 14.55 -34.22
N SER A 495 4.56 14.92 -34.52
CA SER A 495 4.10 15.08 -35.91
C SER A 495 4.67 16.40 -36.46
N GLU A 496 5.76 16.33 -37.21
CA GLU A 496 6.18 17.42 -38.11
C GLU A 496 5.37 17.36 -39.41
N ASP A 497 4.10 17.75 -39.35
CA ASP A 497 3.32 18.01 -40.56
C ASP A 497 3.66 19.42 -41.05
N VAL A 498 4.51 19.49 -42.08
CA VAL A 498 4.80 20.72 -42.81
C VAL A 498 3.56 21.07 -43.63
N ASP A 499 2.84 22.09 -43.19
CA ASP A 499 1.61 22.59 -43.83
C ASP A 499 1.94 23.30 -45.17
N ASP A 500 1.71 22.61 -46.29
CA ASP A 500 2.01 23.06 -47.67
C ASP A 500 1.11 24.20 -48.18
N PHE A 501 0.22 24.74 -47.35
CA PHE A 501 -0.76 25.76 -47.76
C PHE A 501 -0.33 27.22 -47.50
N ILE A 502 0.91 27.46 -47.07
CA ILE A 502 1.43 28.83 -46.80
C ILE A 502 2.50 29.22 -47.83
N PRO A 503 2.29 30.25 -48.68
CA PRO A 503 3.30 30.70 -49.63
C PRO A 503 4.57 31.22 -48.91
N GLU A 504 5.74 30.78 -49.37
CA GLU A 504 7.08 30.95 -48.76
C GLU A 504 7.42 32.37 -48.30
N SER A 505 6.82 33.38 -48.92
CA SER A 505 6.98 34.81 -48.57
C SER A 505 6.52 35.22 -47.16
N LYS A 506 5.85 34.37 -46.38
CA LYS A 506 5.40 34.67 -45.00
C LYS A 506 6.08 33.90 -43.88
N ARG A 507 7.09 33.07 -44.16
CA ARG A 507 7.93 32.45 -43.10
C ARG A 507 8.87 33.50 -42.50
N HIS A 508 8.39 34.28 -41.53
CA HIS A 508 9.27 35.15 -40.75
C HIS A 508 10.14 34.31 -39.81
N LYS A 509 11.46 34.46 -39.97
CA LYS A 509 12.48 34.00 -39.04
C LYS A 509 12.18 34.52 -37.64
N HIS A 510 11.98 33.63 -36.67
CA HIS A 510 12.20 33.96 -35.27
C HIS A 510 13.37 33.13 -34.72
N HIS A 511 14.40 33.88 -34.35
CA HIS A 511 15.59 33.47 -33.62
C HIS A 511 15.23 32.77 -32.31
N GLY A 512 16.13 31.88 -31.90
CA GLY A 512 16.06 31.09 -30.68
C GLY A 512 15.76 31.90 -29.42
N VAL A 513 14.93 31.29 -28.59
CA VAL A 513 14.79 31.60 -27.17
C VAL A 513 15.19 30.32 -26.45
N ASP A 514 16.30 30.39 -25.72
CA ASP A 514 16.73 29.37 -24.77
C ASP A 514 15.60 29.10 -23.77
N VAL A 515 15.09 27.87 -23.76
CA VAL A 515 14.29 27.32 -22.66
C VAL A 515 15.13 26.25 -21.99
N SER A 516 16.18 26.71 -21.30
CA SER A 516 16.76 25.97 -20.19
C SER A 516 15.80 26.09 -19.00
N GLY A 517 14.84 25.18 -18.95
CA GLY A 517 13.87 25.04 -17.87
C GLY A 517 13.35 23.64 -17.90
N GLU A 518 14.08 22.71 -17.28
CA GLU A 518 13.59 21.37 -16.97
C GLU A 518 12.31 21.48 -16.13
N PHE A 519 11.17 21.38 -16.80
CA PHE A 519 9.90 21.06 -16.18
C PHE A 519 9.65 19.58 -16.42
N THR A 520 10.15 18.75 -15.50
CA THR A 520 9.76 17.34 -15.38
C THR A 520 8.29 17.28 -14.96
N PHE A 521 7.38 17.24 -15.93
CA PHE A 521 6.01 16.87 -15.70
C PHE A 521 5.95 15.36 -15.45
N SER A 522 5.86 14.96 -14.18
CA SER A 522 5.42 13.61 -13.80
C SER A 522 3.93 13.50 -14.16
N TYR A 523 3.64 12.98 -15.35
CA TYR A 523 2.31 12.47 -15.63
C TYR A 523 2.11 11.23 -14.77
N GLY A 524 1.03 11.18 -13.99
CA GLY A 524 0.56 9.97 -13.33
C GLY A 524 0.15 8.95 -14.38
N VAL A 525 1.12 8.23 -14.96
CA VAL A 525 0.88 7.09 -15.82
C VAL A 525 0.57 5.92 -14.87
N SER A 526 -0.64 5.36 -14.92
CA SER A 526 -0.96 4.18 -14.10
C SER A 526 0.02 3.04 -14.49
N PRO A 527 0.86 2.56 -13.55
CA PRO A 527 1.78 1.44 -13.77
C PRO A 527 1.06 0.19 -14.28
N GLY A 528 -0.22 0.02 -13.92
CA GLY A 528 -1.07 -1.07 -14.37
C GLY A 528 -1.27 -1.22 -15.89
N PHE A 529 -0.85 -0.26 -16.73
CA PHE A 529 -0.88 -0.38 -18.20
C PHE A 529 0.51 -0.51 -18.84
N HIS A 530 1.59 -0.60 -18.07
CA HIS A 530 2.93 -0.77 -18.62
C HIS A 530 3.17 -2.25 -18.94
N SER A 531 3.48 -2.55 -20.21
CA SER A 531 4.00 -3.84 -20.68
C SER A 531 5.40 -3.64 -21.23
#